data_AF-A0A944C232-F1
#
_entry.id   AF-A0A944C232-F1
#
_cell.length_a   1.000
_cell.length_b   1.000
_cell.length_c   1.000
_cell.angle_alpha   90.00
_cell.angle_beta   90.00
_cell.angle_gamma   90.00
#
_symmetry.space_group_name_H-M   'P 1'
#
loop_
_entity.id
_entity.type
_entity.pdbx_description
1 polymer ?
#
loop_
_entity_poly.entity_id
_entity_poly.type
_entity_poly.pdbx_seq_one_letter_code
_entity_poly.pdbx_strand_id
1 'polypeptide(L)'
;MFEMRKGFSVPFPEKIKEGYRCENGIMTANVSAEKTNDVLEHFINDHEDEELFFILELPTSEKFEPKDEKGNITALHKDVYYIDGCTAALIRDILDIVGGLLLDDGMAQYGIGSHASSDEIMICKYNEVVLFGKGTDGFFEQHGIFRDDNLVSAWDTFTAQHSGICTRAEKDGRTVYDIPVIFAELGMYMAQRREDG
;
A
#
# COMPACT_ATOMS: atom_id res chain seq x y z
N MET A 1 0.33 -15.29 -14.63
CA MET A 1 -0.57 -15.81 -13.57
C MET A 1 -0.61 -14.74 -12.51
N PHE A 2 -1.71 -14.52 -11.80
CA PHE A 2 -1.71 -13.52 -10.74
C PHE A 2 -0.87 -14.04 -9.56
N GLU A 3 0.15 -13.27 -9.17
CA GLU A 3 1.09 -13.66 -8.12
C GLU A 3 0.99 -12.73 -6.91
N MET A 4 0.69 -13.31 -5.75
CA MET A 4 0.62 -12.60 -4.48
C MET A 4 2.02 -12.15 -4.02
N ARG A 5 2.10 -10.97 -3.41
CA ARG A 5 3.29 -10.54 -2.67
C ARG A 5 3.53 -11.48 -1.47
N LYS A 6 4.80 -11.68 -1.10
CA LYS A 6 5.21 -12.72 -0.12
C LYS A 6 4.55 -12.57 1.25
N GLY A 7 4.23 -11.34 1.64
CA GLY A 7 3.59 -11.03 2.92
C GLY A 7 2.15 -11.52 3.05
N PHE A 8 1.54 -12.03 1.97
CA PHE A 8 0.14 -12.44 1.96
C PHE A 8 -0.06 -13.92 1.66
N SER A 9 -1.02 -14.51 2.36
CA SER A 9 -1.68 -15.75 1.95
C SER A 9 -3.18 -15.49 1.85
N VAL A 10 -3.79 -15.89 0.74
CA VAL A 10 -5.22 -15.68 0.48
C VAL A 10 -5.89 -17.03 0.20
N PRO A 11 -7.13 -17.22 0.64
CA PRO A 11 -7.92 -18.37 0.22
C PRO A 11 -8.37 -18.20 -1.23
N PHE A 12 -8.45 -19.32 -1.95
CA PHE A 12 -8.90 -19.39 -3.35
C PHE A 12 -8.15 -18.43 -4.31
N PRO A 13 -6.80 -18.41 -4.31
CA PRO A 13 -6.03 -17.50 -5.15
C PRO A 13 -6.31 -17.68 -6.65
N GLU A 14 -6.77 -18.87 -7.07
CA GLU A 14 -7.17 -19.16 -8.45
C GLU A 14 -8.37 -18.34 -8.95
N LYS A 15 -9.12 -17.71 -8.05
CA LYS A 15 -10.25 -16.81 -8.40
C LYS A 15 -9.80 -15.38 -8.65
N ILE A 16 -8.60 -15.02 -8.22
CA ILE A 16 -8.07 -13.66 -8.30
C ILE A 16 -7.27 -13.55 -9.59
N LYS A 17 -7.46 -12.45 -10.31
CA LYS A 17 -6.74 -12.12 -11.54
C LYS A 17 -6.36 -10.66 -11.53
N GLU A 18 -5.36 -10.32 -12.35
CA GLU A 18 -5.09 -8.93 -12.67
C GLU A 18 -6.31 -8.28 -13.33
N GLY A 19 -6.53 -7.02 -12.98
CA GLY A 19 -7.55 -6.16 -13.56
C GLY A 19 -7.75 -4.95 -12.66
N TYR A 20 -8.42 -3.93 -13.18
CA TYR A 20 -8.79 -2.77 -12.39
C TYR A 20 -10.27 -2.41 -12.58
N ARG A 21 -10.87 -1.81 -11.56
CA ARG A 21 -12.19 -1.17 -11.66
C ARG A 21 -12.07 0.31 -11.30
N CYS A 22 -13.01 1.11 -11.78
CA CYS A 22 -13.07 2.54 -11.49
C CYS A 22 -14.44 2.87 -10.86
N GLU A 23 -14.41 3.36 -9.62
CA GLU A 23 -15.60 3.72 -8.85
C GLU A 23 -15.40 5.11 -8.24
N ASN A 24 -16.32 6.04 -8.51
CA ASN A 24 -16.29 7.40 -7.98
C ASN A 24 -14.96 8.17 -8.23
N GLY A 25 -14.28 7.88 -9.35
CA GLY A 25 -12.98 8.49 -9.68
C GLY A 25 -11.79 7.87 -8.96
N ILE A 26 -11.98 6.72 -8.31
CA ILE A 26 -10.92 5.93 -7.68
C ILE A 26 -10.72 4.67 -8.50
N MET A 27 -9.48 4.40 -8.90
CA MET A 27 -9.14 3.16 -9.58
C MET A 27 -8.57 2.17 -8.55
N THR A 28 -9.13 0.97 -8.51
CA THR A 28 -8.65 -0.12 -7.65
C THR A 28 -8.25 -1.29 -8.53
N ALA A 29 -7.01 -1.74 -8.39
CA ALA A 29 -6.42 -2.78 -9.23
C ALA A 29 -5.86 -3.93 -8.41
N ASN A 30 -6.05 -5.15 -8.91
CA ASN A 30 -5.23 -6.29 -8.52
C ASN A 30 -3.95 -6.25 -9.36
N VAL A 31 -2.81 -6.01 -8.73
CA VAL A 31 -1.51 -5.92 -9.39
C VAL A 31 -0.63 -7.10 -8.94
N SER A 32 -0.11 -7.90 -9.86
CA SER A 32 0.79 -8.99 -9.47
C SER A 32 2.05 -8.45 -8.81
N ALA A 33 2.65 -9.25 -7.92
CA ALA A 33 3.84 -8.86 -7.16
C ALA A 33 4.97 -8.36 -8.07
N GLU A 34 5.20 -9.02 -9.20
CA GLU A 34 6.23 -8.68 -10.18
C GLU A 34 6.02 -7.31 -10.86
N LYS A 35 4.78 -6.83 -10.97
CA LYS A 35 4.46 -5.54 -11.61
C LYS A 35 4.35 -4.37 -10.64
N THR A 36 4.36 -4.65 -9.33
CA THR A 36 4.07 -3.62 -8.32
C THR A 36 5.07 -2.45 -8.40
N ASN A 37 6.36 -2.74 -8.60
CA ASN A 37 7.38 -1.71 -8.72
C ASN A 37 7.27 -0.93 -10.02
N ASP A 38 6.98 -1.59 -11.15
CA ASP A 38 6.85 -0.92 -12.45
C ASP A 38 5.66 0.04 -12.45
N VAL A 39 4.55 -0.36 -11.81
CA VAL A 39 3.37 0.49 -11.61
C VAL A 39 3.69 1.71 -10.75
N LEU A 40 4.45 1.51 -9.66
CA LEU A 40 4.85 2.60 -8.77
C LEU A 40 5.84 3.57 -9.46
N GLU A 41 6.80 3.04 -10.20
CA GLU A 41 7.78 3.82 -10.97
C GLU A 41 7.09 4.60 -12.10
N HIS A 42 6.06 4.04 -12.74
CA HIS A 42 5.25 4.77 -13.72
C HIS A 42 4.58 6.00 -13.08
N PHE A 43 4.00 5.87 -11.89
CA PHE A 43 3.42 7.01 -11.17
C PHE A 43 4.47 8.08 -10.85
N ILE A 44 5.67 7.68 -10.43
CA ILE A 44 6.78 8.61 -10.15
C ILE A 44 7.17 9.39 -11.41
N ASN A 45 7.25 8.72 -12.56
CA ASN A 45 7.60 9.36 -13.83
C ASN A 45 6.53 10.35 -14.31
N ASP A 46 5.25 10.02 -14.14
CA ASP A 46 4.14 10.92 -14.50
C ASP A 46 4.16 12.24 -13.69
N HIS A 47 4.80 12.23 -12.52
CA HIS A 47 4.90 13.36 -11.60
C HIS A 47 6.35 13.79 -11.35
N GLU A 48 7.27 13.55 -12.29
CA GLU A 48 8.71 13.78 -12.09
C GLU A 48 9.07 15.26 -11.81
N ASP A 49 8.28 16.19 -12.37
CA ASP A 49 8.44 17.63 -12.20
C ASP A 49 7.66 18.20 -11.00
N GLU A 50 6.98 17.36 -10.22
CA GLU A 50 6.11 17.77 -9.12
C GLU A 50 6.77 17.52 -7.74
N GLU A 51 6.29 18.27 -6.73
CA GLU A 51 6.66 18.01 -5.34
C GLU A 51 5.80 16.85 -4.80
N LEU A 52 6.46 15.77 -4.40
CA LEU A 52 5.84 14.53 -3.96
C LEU A 52 5.87 14.39 -2.44
N PHE A 53 5.08 13.46 -1.92
CA PHE A 53 5.21 12.96 -0.56
C PHE A 53 5.14 11.43 -0.54
N PHE A 54 5.85 10.82 0.41
CA PHE A 54 5.77 9.39 0.68
C PHE A 54 4.80 9.14 1.84
N ILE A 55 3.88 8.19 1.69
CA ILE A 55 2.97 7.72 2.74
C ILE A 55 3.41 6.34 3.23
N LEU A 56 3.39 6.14 4.54
CA LEU A 56 3.47 4.82 5.17
C LEU A 56 2.35 4.65 6.19
N GLU A 57 1.60 3.56 6.10
CA GLU A 57 0.63 3.14 7.10
C GLU A 57 1.09 1.86 7.78
N LEU A 58 1.13 1.87 9.12
CA LEU A 58 1.48 0.72 9.93
C LEU A 58 0.33 0.40 10.90
N PRO A 59 0.02 -0.89 11.13
CA PRO A 59 -0.88 -1.27 12.22
C PRO A 59 -0.40 -0.71 13.56
N THR A 60 -1.32 -0.16 14.33
CA THR A 60 -1.02 0.41 15.65
C THR A 60 -0.59 -0.71 16.61
N SER A 61 0.38 -0.42 17.45
CA SER A 61 0.76 -1.35 18.53
C SER A 61 -0.44 -1.60 19.45
N GLU A 62 -0.70 -2.86 19.80
CA GLU A 62 -1.74 -3.26 20.77
C GLU A 62 -1.75 -2.40 22.05
N LYS A 63 -0.57 -1.93 22.49
CA LYS A 63 -0.42 -1.07 23.66
C LYS A 63 -1.31 0.18 23.59
N PHE A 64 -1.56 0.69 22.39
CA PHE A 64 -2.30 1.92 22.18
C PHE A 64 -3.71 1.70 21.63
N GLU A 65 -4.11 0.46 21.40
CA GLU A 65 -5.47 0.14 20.97
C GLU A 65 -6.46 0.34 22.11
N PRO A 66 -7.69 0.81 21.83
CA PRO A 66 -8.73 0.91 22.83
C PRO A 66 -9.11 -0.47 23.33
N LYS A 67 -9.31 -0.60 24.65
CA LYS A 67 -9.66 -1.86 25.31
C LYS A 67 -10.93 -1.71 26.13
N ASP A 68 -11.77 -2.75 26.14
CA ASP A 68 -12.93 -2.84 27.03
C ASP A 68 -12.51 -3.08 28.49
N GLU A 69 -13.48 -3.13 29.40
CA GLU A 69 -13.25 -3.40 30.83
C GLU A 69 -12.58 -4.77 31.11
N LYS A 70 -12.59 -5.69 30.13
CA LYS A 70 -11.98 -7.02 30.19
C LYS A 70 -10.59 -7.06 29.54
N GLY A 71 -10.14 -5.95 28.96
CA GLY A 71 -8.85 -5.84 28.28
C GLY A 71 -8.87 -6.29 26.82
N ASN A 72 -10.04 -6.55 26.23
CA ASN A 72 -10.15 -6.92 24.81
C ASN A 72 -10.05 -5.68 23.94
N ILE A 73 -9.30 -5.76 22.84
CA ILE A 73 -9.24 -4.69 21.83
C ILE A 73 -10.63 -4.49 21.23
N THR A 74 -11.12 -3.24 21.20
CA THR A 74 -12.47 -2.90 20.70
C THR A 74 -12.47 -2.31 19.29
N ALA A 75 -11.34 -1.80 18.83
CA ALA A 75 -11.12 -1.28 17.49
C ALA A 75 -9.63 -1.43 17.15
N LEU A 76 -9.33 -1.56 15.87
CA LEU A 76 -7.95 -1.56 15.37
C LEU A 76 -7.66 -0.21 14.73
N HIS A 77 -6.42 0.26 14.87
CA HIS A 77 -5.98 1.52 14.29
C HIS A 77 -4.74 1.31 13.42
N LYS A 78 -4.47 2.30 12.59
CA LYS A 78 -3.21 2.47 11.88
C LYS A 78 -2.58 3.81 12.18
N ASP A 79 -1.25 3.78 12.31
CA ASP A 79 -0.39 4.94 12.40
C ASP A 79 0.02 5.35 10.99
N VAL A 80 -0.26 6.59 10.62
CA VAL A 80 0.03 7.15 9.29
C VAL A 80 1.22 8.09 9.41
N TYR A 81 2.23 7.81 8.59
CA TYR A 81 3.48 8.55 8.51
C TYR A 81 3.66 9.18 7.13
N TYR A 82 4.30 10.34 7.09
CA TYR A 82 4.60 11.07 5.86
C TYR A 82 6.06 11.50 5.80
N ILE A 83 6.61 11.59 4.58
CA ILE A 83 7.74 12.46 4.24
C ILE A 83 7.26 13.41 3.14
N ASP A 84 7.09 14.68 3.46
CA ASP A 84 6.67 15.72 2.52
C ASP A 84 7.86 16.32 1.76
N GLY A 85 7.59 17.08 0.68
CA GLY A 85 8.61 17.84 -0.02
C GLY A 85 9.64 16.98 -0.78
N CYS A 86 9.25 15.76 -1.16
CA CYS A 86 10.11 14.84 -1.88
C CYS A 86 10.23 15.21 -3.35
N THR A 87 11.43 15.05 -3.91
CA THR A 87 11.61 14.93 -5.36
C THR A 87 11.37 13.49 -5.80
N ALA A 88 11.10 13.25 -7.09
CA ALA A 88 11.08 11.90 -7.64
C ALA A 88 12.36 11.10 -7.34
N ALA A 89 13.52 11.75 -7.37
CA ALA A 89 14.79 11.11 -7.00
C ALA A 89 14.82 10.66 -5.53
N LEU A 90 14.32 11.49 -4.60
CA LEU A 90 14.26 11.13 -3.18
C LEU A 90 13.28 9.97 -2.92
N ILE A 91 12.14 9.95 -3.62
CA ILE A 91 11.20 8.81 -3.54
C ILE A 91 11.88 7.52 -3.99
N ARG A 92 12.62 7.55 -5.11
CA ARG A 92 13.38 6.39 -5.58
C ARG A 92 14.43 5.95 -4.56
N ASP A 93 15.18 6.88 -3.96
CA ASP A 93 16.14 6.57 -2.89
C ASP A 93 15.47 5.89 -1.67
N ILE A 94 14.29 6.37 -1.27
CA ILE A 94 13.49 5.74 -0.19
C ILE A 94 13.12 4.30 -0.59
N LEU A 95 12.60 4.10 -1.80
CA LEU A 95 12.21 2.78 -2.31
C LEU A 95 13.41 1.84 -2.49
N ASP A 96 14.58 2.33 -2.84
CA ASP A 96 15.81 1.53 -2.90
C ASP A 96 16.23 1.03 -1.52
N ILE A 97 16.02 1.83 -0.47
CA ILE A 97 16.37 1.47 0.92
C ILE A 97 15.36 0.49 1.52
N VAL A 98 14.05 0.76 1.39
CA VAL A 98 12.99 0.02 2.11
C VAL A 98 11.98 -0.70 1.22
N GLY A 99 11.93 -0.42 -0.08
CA GLY A 99 10.91 -0.95 -1.00
C GLY A 99 10.86 -2.47 -1.04
N GLY A 100 12.02 -3.14 -1.03
CA GLY A 100 12.08 -4.60 -0.93
C GLY A 100 11.47 -5.16 0.37
N LEU A 101 11.69 -4.47 1.49
CA LEU A 101 11.08 -4.85 2.77
C LEU A 101 9.56 -4.60 2.76
N LEU A 102 9.12 -3.47 2.21
CA LEU A 102 7.71 -3.09 2.09
C LEU A 102 6.92 -4.03 1.15
N LEU A 103 7.53 -4.52 0.08
CA LEU A 103 6.91 -5.49 -0.83
C LEU A 103 6.72 -6.86 -0.20
N ASP A 104 7.70 -7.30 0.59
CA ASP A 104 7.67 -8.61 1.23
C ASP A 104 6.82 -8.60 2.52
N ASP A 105 6.54 -7.43 3.11
CA ASP A 105 5.76 -7.27 4.32
C ASP A 105 4.25 -7.23 4.06
N GLY A 106 3.48 -7.99 4.85
CA GLY A 106 2.02 -8.02 4.77
C GLY A 106 1.31 -7.05 5.71
N MET A 107 2.02 -6.35 6.58
CA MET A 107 1.43 -5.48 7.59
C MET A 107 1.31 -4.04 7.09
N ALA A 108 2.36 -3.54 6.44
CA ALA A 108 2.45 -2.17 5.96
C ALA A 108 1.64 -1.92 4.68
N GLN A 109 1.16 -0.69 4.56
CA GLN A 109 0.71 -0.11 3.29
C GLN A 109 1.54 1.13 3.05
N TYR A 110 1.82 1.46 1.80
CA TYR A 110 2.67 2.60 1.48
C TYR A 110 2.29 3.17 0.13
N GLY A 111 2.67 4.41 -0.11
CA GLY A 111 2.28 5.09 -1.33
C GLY A 111 3.04 6.38 -1.56
N ILE A 112 2.69 7.02 -2.66
CA ILE A 112 3.27 8.27 -3.11
C ILE A 112 2.09 9.15 -3.53
N GLY A 113 2.15 10.43 -3.19
CA GLY A 113 1.24 11.40 -3.76
C GLY A 113 1.94 12.66 -4.20
N SER A 114 1.24 13.46 -5.00
CA SER A 114 1.71 14.76 -5.45
C SER A 114 0.96 15.88 -4.74
N HIS A 115 1.70 16.90 -4.30
CA HIS A 115 1.10 18.13 -3.77
C HIS A 115 0.44 19.00 -4.86
N ALA A 116 0.88 18.89 -6.11
CA ALA A 116 0.41 19.76 -7.19
C ALA A 116 -0.86 19.22 -7.86
N SER A 117 -0.86 17.95 -8.29
CA SER A 117 -2.03 17.30 -8.91
C SER A 117 -3.05 16.81 -7.88
N SER A 118 -2.62 16.54 -6.64
CA SER A 118 -3.38 15.78 -5.63
C SER A 118 -3.67 14.34 -6.04
N ASP A 119 -2.91 13.79 -6.99
CA ASP A 119 -2.96 12.38 -7.32
C ASP A 119 -2.17 11.57 -6.28
N GLU A 120 -2.63 10.35 -5.95
CA GLU A 120 -2.02 9.46 -4.97
C GLU A 120 -2.11 8.00 -5.44
N ILE A 121 -1.00 7.26 -5.33
CA ILE A 121 -0.97 5.82 -5.51
C ILE A 121 -0.64 5.13 -4.19
N MET A 122 -1.45 4.15 -3.79
CA MET A 122 -1.28 3.35 -2.58
C MET A 122 -1.13 1.88 -2.93
N ILE A 123 -0.06 1.26 -2.43
CA ILE A 123 0.15 -0.18 -2.40
C ILE A 123 -0.47 -0.73 -1.11
N CYS A 124 -1.64 -1.34 -1.25
CA CYS A 124 -2.48 -1.79 -0.16
C CYS A 124 -2.31 -3.30 0.11
N LYS A 125 -2.90 -3.78 1.21
CA LYS A 125 -2.87 -5.20 1.58
C LYS A 125 -3.42 -6.07 0.44
N TYR A 126 -2.93 -7.31 0.36
CA TYR A 126 -3.42 -8.33 -0.59
C TYR A 126 -3.34 -7.93 -2.08
N ASN A 127 -2.24 -7.31 -2.48
CA ASN A 127 -1.95 -6.93 -3.89
C ASN A 127 -2.97 -5.96 -4.51
N GLU A 128 -3.73 -5.26 -3.68
CA GLU A 128 -4.55 -4.15 -4.14
C GLU A 128 -3.68 -2.91 -4.31
N VAL A 129 -3.83 -2.24 -5.45
CA VAL A 129 -3.24 -0.91 -5.71
C VAL A 129 -4.39 0.05 -5.95
N VAL A 130 -4.40 1.13 -5.18
CA VAL A 130 -5.42 2.17 -5.28
C VAL A 130 -4.78 3.42 -5.84
N LEU A 131 -5.38 3.95 -6.90
CA LEU A 131 -4.95 5.19 -7.55
C LEU A 131 -6.09 6.21 -7.43
N PHE A 132 -5.78 7.32 -6.78
CA PHE A 132 -6.61 8.51 -6.68
C PHE A 132 -6.05 9.56 -7.62
N GLY A 133 -6.88 10.19 -8.44
CA GLY A 133 -6.41 11.28 -9.29
C GLY A 133 -7.32 11.62 -10.45
N LYS A 134 -7.00 12.71 -11.14
CA LYS A 134 -7.72 13.11 -12.37
C LYS A 134 -6.99 12.61 -13.61
N GLY A 135 -7.72 12.00 -14.54
CA GLY A 135 -7.16 11.65 -15.85
C GLY A 135 -6.29 10.39 -15.87
N THR A 136 -6.43 9.53 -14.86
CA THR A 136 -5.72 8.25 -14.72
C THR A 136 -6.30 7.13 -15.59
N ASP A 137 -7.27 7.45 -16.46
CA ASP A 137 -7.90 6.48 -17.36
C ASP A 137 -6.83 5.79 -18.22
N GLY A 138 -6.77 4.47 -18.14
CA GLY A 138 -5.79 3.66 -18.87
C GLY A 138 -4.40 3.56 -18.21
N PHE A 139 -4.17 4.15 -17.03
CA PHE A 139 -2.88 4.04 -16.32
C PHE A 139 -2.42 2.58 -16.16
N PHE A 140 -3.31 1.71 -15.69
CA PHE A 140 -3.04 0.27 -15.52
C PHE A 140 -2.96 -0.50 -16.85
N GLU A 141 -3.58 0.00 -17.92
CA GLU A 141 -3.58 -0.68 -19.23
C GLU A 141 -2.19 -0.67 -19.87
N GLN A 142 -1.37 0.32 -19.56
CA GLN A 142 0.05 0.38 -19.93
C GLN A 142 0.87 -0.77 -19.33
N HIS A 143 0.38 -1.37 -18.24
CA HIS A 143 0.97 -2.54 -17.57
C HIS A 143 0.28 -3.86 -17.94
N GLY A 144 -0.58 -3.84 -18.98
CA GLY A 144 -1.39 -4.98 -19.40
C GLY A 144 -2.46 -5.39 -18.39
N ILE A 145 -2.84 -4.49 -17.48
CA ILE A 145 -3.88 -4.69 -16.47
C ILE A 145 -5.12 -3.97 -16.97
N PHE A 146 -6.08 -4.73 -17.50
CA PHE A 146 -7.25 -4.19 -18.18
C PHE A 146 -8.44 -3.99 -17.24
N ARG A 147 -9.35 -3.09 -17.64
CA ARG A 147 -10.57 -2.82 -16.88
C ARG A 147 -11.42 -4.08 -16.76
N ASP A 148 -11.91 -4.36 -15.55
CA ASP A 148 -12.91 -5.37 -15.26
C ASP A 148 -13.86 -4.85 -14.19
N ASP A 149 -15.07 -4.46 -14.60
CA ASP A 149 -16.09 -3.95 -13.66
C ASP A 149 -16.61 -5.05 -12.71
N ASN A 150 -16.29 -6.33 -12.96
CA ASN A 150 -16.58 -7.46 -12.06
C ASN A 150 -15.31 -8.03 -11.42
N LEU A 151 -14.27 -7.19 -11.23
CA LEU A 151 -13.01 -7.59 -10.62
C LEU A 151 -13.24 -8.24 -9.25
N VAL A 152 -12.74 -9.47 -9.10
CA VAL A 152 -12.69 -10.20 -7.82
C VAL A 152 -11.35 -9.89 -7.15
N SER A 153 -11.39 -9.17 -6.03
CA SER A 153 -10.24 -8.90 -5.16
C SER A 153 -10.02 -10.05 -4.17
N ALA A 154 -8.90 -10.01 -3.45
CA ALA A 154 -8.67 -10.95 -2.34
C ALA A 154 -9.76 -10.83 -1.25
N TRP A 155 -10.21 -9.60 -0.97
CA TRP A 155 -11.24 -9.34 0.03
C TRP A 155 -12.54 -10.09 -0.27
N ASP A 156 -12.89 -10.24 -1.55
CA ASP A 156 -14.08 -10.97 -2.01
C ASP A 156 -14.00 -12.49 -1.77
N THR A 157 -12.80 -13.04 -1.50
CA THR A 157 -12.62 -14.46 -1.23
C THR A 157 -12.65 -14.81 0.25
N PHE A 158 -12.66 -13.80 1.13
CA PHE A 158 -12.57 -14.01 2.57
C PHE A 158 -13.92 -14.38 3.18
N THR A 159 -13.89 -15.29 4.15
CA THR A 159 -15.05 -15.68 4.97
C THR A 159 -14.63 -15.87 6.41
N ALA A 160 -15.60 -16.06 7.32
CA ALA A 160 -15.31 -16.40 8.72
C ALA A 160 -14.49 -17.69 8.89
N GLN A 161 -14.52 -18.60 7.91
CA GLN A 161 -13.78 -19.86 7.92
C GLN A 161 -12.48 -19.81 7.10
N HIS A 162 -12.37 -18.84 6.20
CA HIS A 162 -11.27 -18.71 5.25
C HIS A 162 -10.82 -17.25 5.23
N SER A 163 -9.92 -16.86 6.13
CA SER A 163 -9.37 -15.51 6.19
C SER A 163 -8.11 -15.38 5.34
N GLY A 164 -7.84 -14.16 4.88
CA GLY A 164 -6.50 -13.78 4.46
C GLY A 164 -5.53 -13.77 5.65
N ILE A 165 -4.25 -13.94 5.37
CA ILE A 165 -3.16 -13.88 6.35
C ILE A 165 -2.16 -12.84 5.89
N CYS A 166 -1.80 -11.93 6.80
CA CYS A 166 -0.70 -10.99 6.66
C CYS A 166 0.47 -11.45 7.52
N THR A 167 1.68 -11.49 6.95
CA THR A 167 2.90 -11.86 7.66
C THR A 167 3.88 -10.70 7.64
N ARG A 168 4.46 -10.39 8.80
CA ARG A 168 5.51 -9.38 8.91
C ARG A 168 6.82 -9.91 8.32
N ALA A 169 7.46 -9.12 7.47
CA ALA A 169 8.79 -9.41 6.96
C ALA A 169 9.88 -8.86 7.89
N GLU A 170 11.02 -9.54 7.87
CA GLU A 170 12.26 -9.08 8.50
C GLU A 170 13.40 -9.20 7.49
N LYS A 171 14.18 -8.14 7.32
CA LYS A 171 15.36 -8.11 6.45
C LYS A 171 16.50 -7.42 7.18
N ASP A 172 17.64 -8.09 7.26
CA ASP A 172 18.85 -7.59 7.94
C ASP A 172 18.59 -7.09 9.38
N GLY A 173 17.71 -7.78 10.12
CA GLY A 173 17.32 -7.45 11.49
C GLY A 173 16.38 -6.24 11.61
N ARG A 174 15.80 -5.78 10.49
CA ARG A 174 14.84 -4.67 10.43
C ARG A 174 13.47 -5.14 9.94
N THR A 175 12.44 -4.47 10.44
CA THR A 175 11.03 -4.64 10.05
C THR A 175 10.45 -3.31 9.57
N VAL A 176 9.24 -3.34 9.01
CA VAL A 176 8.54 -2.11 8.59
C VAL A 176 8.33 -1.10 9.72
N TYR A 177 8.35 -1.54 10.98
CA TYR A 177 8.22 -0.67 12.16
C TYR A 177 9.50 0.14 12.45
N ASP A 178 10.63 -0.21 11.82
CA ASP A 178 11.87 0.55 11.94
C ASP A 178 11.95 1.72 10.94
N ILE A 179 11.09 1.73 9.91
CA ILE A 179 11.09 2.74 8.83
C ILE A 179 10.93 4.17 9.37
N PRO A 180 10.02 4.46 10.32
CA PRO A 180 9.91 5.80 10.92
C PRO A 180 11.21 6.31 11.53
N VAL A 181 12.00 5.42 12.15
CA VAL A 181 13.29 5.80 12.75
C VAL A 181 14.36 5.96 11.68
N ILE A 182 14.37 5.09 10.66
CA ILE A 182 15.33 5.14 9.55
C ILE A 182 15.25 6.48 8.81
N PHE A 183 14.04 7.02 8.61
CA PHE A 183 13.83 8.24 7.85
C PHE A 183 13.50 9.48 8.70
N ALA A 184 13.66 9.40 10.02
CA ALA A 184 13.43 10.54 10.91
C ALA A 184 14.28 11.76 10.52
N GLU A 185 15.54 11.55 10.14
CA GLU A 185 16.44 12.62 9.69
C GLU A 185 16.09 13.18 8.30
N LEU A 186 15.38 12.40 7.48
CA LEU A 186 14.81 12.86 6.21
C LEU A 186 13.45 13.55 6.39
N GLY A 187 13.00 13.75 7.64
CA GLY A 187 11.77 14.45 7.94
C GLY A 187 10.53 13.55 8.05
N MET A 188 10.68 12.23 8.16
CA MET A 188 9.52 11.36 8.38
C MET A 188 8.87 11.68 9.73
N TYR A 189 7.55 11.88 9.74
CA TYR A 189 6.76 12.12 10.96
C TYR A 189 5.46 11.34 10.97
N MET A 190 4.95 11.03 12.16
CA MET A 190 3.62 10.48 12.35
C MET A 190 2.60 11.61 12.28
N ALA A 191 1.73 11.62 11.26
CA ALA A 191 0.70 12.64 11.11
C ALA A 191 -0.52 12.35 11.99
N GLN A 192 -0.97 11.09 12.02
CA GLN A 192 -2.16 10.72 12.78
C GLN A 192 -2.22 9.22 13.09
N ARG A 193 -3.02 8.90 14.10
CA ARG A 193 -3.58 7.56 14.30
C ARG A 193 -5.05 7.59 13.94
N ARG A 194 -5.50 6.67 13.08
CA ARG A 194 -6.91 6.54 12.68
C ARG A 194 -7.37 5.09 12.74
N GLU A 195 -8.66 4.87 12.94
CA GLU A 195 -9.25 3.53 12.91
C GLU A 195 -8.97 2.86 11.54
N ASP A 196 -8.64 1.57 11.56
CA ASP A 196 -8.46 0.74 10.36
C ASP A 196 -9.85 0.33 9.88
N GLY A 197 -10.40 1.12 8.95
CA GLY A 197 -11.75 0.98 8.39
C GLY A 197 -11.81 0.19 7.11
#